data_AF-A0A6G3ZEX0-F1
#
_entry.id   AF-A0A6G3ZEX0-F1
#
_cell.length_a   1.000
_cell.length_b   1.000
_cell.length_c   1.000
_cell.angle_alpha   90.00
_cell.angle_beta   90.00
_cell.angle_gamma   90.00
#
_symmetry.space_group_name_H-M   'P 1'
#
loop_
_entity.id
_entity.type
_entity.pdbx_description
1 polymer ?
#
loop_
_entity_poly.entity_id
_entity_poly.type
_entity_poly.pdbx_seq_one_letter_code
_entity_poly.pdbx_strand_id
1 'polypeptide(L)'
;MTNIIKPILRRPLLFLSGLAILTSTSSVLAQTANFEGITLSAYPPATVSVDGRTVGSYALSNIADSDVSGNACTGYADTNPDHILTLQSDFPSLTVTVDSGQDTTLLIQGPNDNTVHCGQDISRRDLDAEITYQGLTAGTYRVWSL
;
A
#
# COMPACT_ATOMS: atom_id res chain seq x y z
N MET A 1 55.92 -3.95 -70.03
CA MET A 1 54.88 -4.87 -69.51
C MET A 1 54.02 -4.06 -68.55
N THR A 2 52.79 -3.81 -68.94
CA THR A 2 51.79 -2.93 -68.29
C THR A 2 51.06 -3.68 -67.18
N ASN A 3 50.71 -3.02 -66.05
CA ASN A 3 49.53 -3.30 -65.21
C ASN A 3 49.45 -2.22 -64.10
N ILE A 4 48.61 -1.18 -64.24
CA ILE A 4 47.17 -1.06 -63.93
C ILE A 4 46.88 -1.11 -62.42
N ILE A 5 46.60 0.09 -61.89
CA ILE A 5 46.09 0.41 -60.55
C ILE A 5 44.59 0.10 -60.49
N LYS A 6 44.08 -0.44 -59.37
CA LYS A 6 42.64 -0.43 -59.03
C LYS A 6 42.43 0.14 -57.62
N PRO A 7 41.53 1.12 -57.42
CA PRO A 7 41.22 1.65 -56.09
C PRO A 7 40.15 0.80 -55.40
N ILE A 8 40.38 0.48 -54.12
CA ILE A 8 39.38 -0.16 -53.25
C ILE A 8 38.55 0.94 -52.57
N LEU A 9 37.26 0.94 -52.89
CA LEU A 9 36.23 1.87 -52.44
C LEU A 9 35.85 1.61 -50.96
N ARG A 10 36.01 2.60 -50.08
CA ARG A 10 35.49 2.56 -48.69
C ARG A 10 33.98 2.79 -48.69
N ARG A 11 33.19 1.87 -48.14
CA ARG A 11 31.77 2.07 -47.82
C ARG A 11 31.62 2.61 -46.39
N PRO A 12 30.80 3.63 -46.12
CA PRO A 12 30.50 4.03 -44.77
C PRO A 12 29.43 3.10 -44.18
N LEU A 13 29.69 2.56 -42.98
CA LEU A 13 28.64 1.92 -42.17
C LEU A 13 27.78 3.04 -41.56
N LEU A 14 26.54 3.18 -42.05
CA LEU A 14 25.49 3.96 -41.39
C LEU A 14 24.97 3.12 -40.21
N PHE A 15 25.37 3.46 -38.98
CA PHE A 15 24.76 2.95 -37.76
C PHE A 15 23.45 3.72 -37.50
N LEU A 16 22.31 3.13 -37.87
CA LEU A 16 21.02 3.55 -37.33
C LEU A 16 20.92 3.05 -35.87
N SER A 17 21.14 3.94 -34.91
CA SER A 17 20.85 3.69 -33.50
C SER A 17 19.34 3.83 -33.27
N GLY A 18 18.61 2.72 -33.35
CA GLY A 18 17.20 2.65 -32.93
C GLY A 18 17.11 2.67 -31.40
N LEU A 19 16.55 3.75 -30.82
CA LEU A 19 16.30 3.88 -29.39
C LEU A 19 15.01 3.11 -29.04
N ALA A 20 15.14 1.91 -28.49
CA ALA A 20 14.00 1.13 -27.98
C ALA A 20 13.58 1.69 -26.62
N ILE A 21 12.41 2.34 -26.56
CA ILE A 21 11.79 2.80 -25.32
C ILE A 21 11.13 1.58 -24.67
N LEU A 22 11.79 0.99 -23.68
CA LEU A 22 11.22 -0.05 -22.82
C LEU A 22 10.26 0.62 -21.82
N THR A 23 8.98 0.68 -22.16
CA THR A 23 7.94 1.05 -21.18
C THR A 23 7.73 -0.12 -20.24
N SER A 24 8.38 -0.10 -19.07
CA SER A 24 8.11 -1.03 -17.99
C SER A 24 6.73 -0.73 -17.40
N THR A 25 5.70 -1.46 -17.86
CA THR A 25 4.40 -1.48 -17.20
C THR A 25 4.53 -2.36 -15.96
N SER A 26 4.88 -1.76 -14.83
CA SER A 26 4.86 -2.45 -13.54
C SER A 26 3.42 -2.85 -13.24
N SER A 27 3.12 -4.14 -13.40
CA SER A 27 1.88 -4.69 -12.89
C SER A 27 1.92 -4.60 -11.37
N VAL A 28 1.11 -3.72 -10.79
CA VAL A 28 0.84 -3.77 -9.35
C VAL A 28 0.08 -5.07 -9.11
N LEU A 29 0.68 -6.02 -8.39
CA LEU A 29 -0.05 -7.18 -7.89
C LEU A 29 -1.14 -6.65 -6.95
N ALA A 30 -2.41 -6.83 -7.32
CA ALA A 30 -3.51 -6.50 -6.43
C ALA A 30 -3.47 -7.46 -5.25
N GLN A 31 -3.06 -6.98 -4.08
CA GLN A 31 -3.14 -7.73 -2.83
C GLN A 31 -4.60 -8.10 -2.57
N THR A 32 -4.90 -9.38 -2.39
CA THR A 32 -6.26 -9.85 -2.07
C THR A 32 -6.57 -9.55 -0.61
N ALA A 33 -7.70 -8.88 -0.36
CA ALA A 33 -8.26 -8.71 0.97
C ALA A 33 -9.39 -9.72 1.26
N ASN A 34 -9.67 -9.93 2.55
CA ASN A 34 -10.69 -10.86 3.02
C ASN A 34 -12.11 -10.34 2.75
N PHE A 35 -12.29 -9.02 2.85
CA PHE A 35 -13.56 -8.34 2.70
C PHE A 35 -13.50 -7.29 1.60
N GLU A 36 -14.63 -6.61 1.42
CA GLU A 36 -14.82 -5.60 0.38
C GLU A 36 -13.84 -4.43 0.51
N GLY A 37 -13.46 -3.90 -0.65
CA GLY A 37 -12.63 -2.71 -0.75
C GLY A 37 -13.43 -1.44 -0.50
N ILE A 38 -12.75 -0.47 0.10
CA ILE A 38 -13.31 0.83 0.48
C ILE A 38 -12.66 1.89 -0.41
N THR A 39 -13.44 2.85 -0.91
CA THR A 39 -12.91 4.01 -1.64
C THR A 39 -13.45 5.29 -1.04
N LEU A 40 -12.56 6.21 -0.67
CA LEU A 40 -12.91 7.48 -0.03
C LEU A 40 -12.38 8.68 -0.81
N SER A 41 -13.20 9.73 -0.88
CA SER A 41 -12.79 11.07 -1.33
C SER A 41 -12.72 12.01 -0.14
N ALA A 42 -11.70 12.88 -0.07
CA ALA A 42 -11.55 13.81 1.05
C ALA A 42 -12.61 14.91 1.05
N TYR A 43 -13.21 15.21 -0.10
CA TYR A 43 -14.23 16.23 -0.24
C TYR A 43 -15.39 15.78 -1.16
N PRO A 44 -16.66 15.87 -0.69
CA PRO A 44 -17.05 16.20 0.67
C PRO A 44 -16.53 15.14 1.68
N PRO A 45 -16.40 15.46 2.98
CA PRO A 45 -15.97 14.49 3.97
C PRO A 45 -16.83 13.23 3.89
N ALA A 46 -16.17 12.08 3.72
CA ALA A 46 -16.82 10.79 3.58
C ALA A 46 -16.70 10.00 4.89
N THR A 47 -17.83 9.46 5.34
CA THR A 47 -17.89 8.43 6.38
C THR A 47 -18.46 7.17 5.75
N VAL A 48 -17.82 6.04 6.01
CA VAL A 48 -18.25 4.73 5.54
C VAL A 48 -18.11 3.74 6.69
N SER A 49 -19.05 2.80 6.75
CA SER A 49 -18.99 1.63 7.62
C SER A 49 -19.05 0.40 6.73
N VAL A 50 -18.22 -0.58 7.04
CA VAL A 50 -18.19 -1.87 6.36
C VAL A 50 -18.21 -2.96 7.42
N ASP A 51 -18.77 -4.11 7.06
CA ASP A 51 -18.77 -5.27 7.92
C ASP A 51 -17.54 -6.14 7.65
N GLY A 52 -17.04 -6.77 8.70
CA GLY A 52 -15.92 -7.68 8.64
C GLY A 52 -16.07 -8.79 9.66
N ARG A 53 -15.22 -9.81 9.53
CA ARG A 53 -15.02 -10.80 10.58
C ARG A 53 -13.54 -11.07 10.68
N THR A 54 -13.03 -10.82 11.85
CA THR A 54 -11.63 -11.05 12.12
C THR A 54 -11.46 -12.39 12.83
N VAL A 55 -10.59 -13.22 12.26
CA VAL A 55 -10.05 -14.42 12.89
C VAL A 55 -8.59 -14.47 12.47
N GLY A 56 -7.70 -14.86 13.37
CA GLY A 56 -6.29 -14.69 13.07
C GLY A 56 -5.37 -15.20 14.15
N SER A 57 -4.27 -15.80 13.71
CA SER A 57 -3.15 -16.17 14.59
C SER A 57 -1.82 -15.65 14.04
N TYR A 58 -1.87 -14.82 13.00
CA TYR A 58 -0.68 -14.20 12.43
C TYR A 58 -0.35 -12.93 13.20
N ALA A 59 0.81 -12.88 13.84
CA ALA A 59 1.20 -11.74 14.65
C ALA A 59 1.38 -10.49 13.78
N LEU A 60 0.79 -9.37 14.19
CA LEU A 60 0.92 -8.09 13.46
C LEU A 60 2.38 -7.60 13.39
N SER A 61 3.20 -7.92 14.39
CA SER A 61 4.66 -7.71 14.36
C SER A 61 5.37 -8.34 13.14
N ASN A 62 4.83 -9.42 12.56
CA ASN A 62 5.40 -10.00 11.34
C ASN A 62 5.11 -9.16 10.09
N ILE A 63 4.13 -8.24 10.15
CA ILE A 63 3.86 -7.25 9.10
C ILE A 63 4.75 -6.02 9.32
N ALA A 64 4.78 -5.52 10.56
CA ALA A 64 5.65 -4.44 10.98
C ALA A 64 5.83 -4.49 12.50
N ASP A 65 7.07 -4.42 12.99
CA ASP A 65 7.35 -4.46 14.42
C ASP A 65 6.81 -3.22 15.17
N SER A 66 6.91 -2.05 14.54
CA SER A 66 6.47 -0.77 15.12
C SER A 66 5.92 0.19 14.07
N ASP A 67 5.06 1.11 14.51
CA ASP A 67 4.54 2.20 13.69
C ASP A 67 5.52 3.36 13.51
N VAL A 68 5.11 4.35 12.69
CA VAL A 68 5.90 5.58 12.44
C VAL A 68 6.14 6.44 13.69
N SER A 69 5.41 6.20 14.77
CA SER A 69 5.59 6.87 16.08
C SER A 69 6.44 6.05 17.05
N GLY A 70 6.88 4.85 16.65
CA GLY A 70 7.65 3.93 17.47
C GLY A 70 6.83 3.05 18.42
N ASN A 71 5.50 3.03 18.30
CA ASN A 71 4.65 2.13 19.07
C ASN A 71 4.74 0.71 18.50
N ALA A 72 4.80 -0.30 19.37
CA ALA A 72 4.79 -1.69 18.93
C ALA A 72 3.43 -2.07 18.30
N CYS A 73 3.47 -2.79 17.18
CA CYS A 73 2.27 -3.33 16.56
C CYS A 73 1.96 -4.70 17.17
N THR A 74 1.19 -4.68 18.25
CA THR A 74 0.80 -5.87 19.01
C THR A 74 -0.49 -6.48 18.48
N GLY A 75 -0.75 -7.73 18.86
CA GLY A 75 -1.96 -8.44 18.47
C GLY A 75 -1.77 -9.36 17.27
N TYR A 76 -2.88 -9.88 16.77
CA TYR A 76 -2.93 -10.87 15.71
C TYR A 76 -3.92 -10.42 14.63
N ALA A 77 -3.82 -10.99 13.44
CA ALA A 77 -4.80 -10.84 12.36
C ALA A 77 -4.70 -12.06 11.42
N ASP A 78 -5.42 -12.03 10.30
CA ASP A 78 -5.15 -12.93 9.18
C ASP A 78 -3.85 -12.53 8.47
N THR A 79 -3.29 -13.45 7.68
CA THR A 79 -2.19 -13.19 6.76
C THR A 79 -2.57 -12.20 5.66
N ASN A 80 -3.83 -12.21 5.21
CA ASN A 80 -4.37 -11.25 4.25
C ASN A 80 -4.96 -10.03 4.98
N PRO A 81 -4.86 -8.81 4.40
CA PRO A 81 -5.57 -7.66 4.95
C PRO A 81 -7.08 -7.91 4.93
N ASP A 82 -7.78 -7.38 5.92
CA ASP A 82 -9.23 -7.46 5.99
C ASP A 82 -9.87 -6.58 4.92
N HIS A 83 -9.38 -5.35 4.79
CA HIS A 83 -9.88 -4.40 3.80
C HIS A 83 -8.73 -3.74 3.03
N ILE A 84 -9.02 -3.42 1.77
CA ILE A 84 -8.22 -2.49 0.98
C ILE A 84 -8.92 -1.14 0.97
N LEU A 85 -8.26 -0.11 1.49
CA LEU A 85 -8.76 1.27 1.48
C LEU A 85 -8.05 2.07 0.39
N THR A 86 -8.81 2.67 -0.53
CA THR A 86 -8.29 3.55 -1.57
C THR A 86 -8.67 4.98 -1.28
N LEU A 87 -7.67 5.83 -1.01
CA LEU A 87 -7.84 7.27 -0.87
C LEU A 87 -7.64 7.93 -2.25
N GLN A 88 -8.70 8.56 -2.77
CA GLN A 88 -8.69 9.16 -4.12
C GLN A 88 -7.90 10.47 -4.18
N SER A 89 -7.64 11.09 -3.04
CA SER A 89 -6.90 12.33 -2.86
C SER A 89 -6.15 12.28 -1.52
N ASP A 90 -5.28 13.24 -1.27
CA ASP A 90 -4.69 13.41 0.06
C ASP A 90 -5.79 13.71 1.09
N PHE A 91 -5.66 13.15 2.29
CA PHE A 91 -6.58 13.36 3.41
C PHE A 91 -5.87 14.14 4.52
N PRO A 92 -6.42 15.29 4.97
CA PRO A 92 -5.83 16.03 6.07
C PRO A 92 -5.91 15.23 7.38
N SER A 93 -6.99 14.48 7.57
CA SER A 93 -7.20 13.59 8.71
C SER A 93 -8.10 12.43 8.31
N LEU A 94 -7.86 11.24 8.86
CA LEU A 94 -8.74 10.09 8.78
C LEU A 94 -8.72 9.38 10.14
N THR A 95 -9.90 9.02 10.65
CA THR A 95 -10.04 8.16 11.83
C THR A 95 -10.63 6.84 11.35
N VAL A 96 -9.99 5.75 11.76
CA VAL A 96 -10.47 4.39 11.52
C VAL A 96 -10.69 3.75 12.87
N THR A 97 -11.89 3.23 13.09
CA THR A 97 -12.34 2.65 14.34
C THR A 97 -12.96 1.29 14.04
N VAL A 98 -12.65 0.29 14.87
CA VAL A 98 -13.35 -1.01 14.88
C VAL A 98 -14.52 -0.90 15.86
N ASP A 99 -15.69 -1.45 15.52
CA ASP A 99 -16.84 -1.52 16.43
C ASP A 99 -17.22 -2.99 16.59
N SER A 100 -16.86 -3.60 17.71
CA SER A 100 -17.01 -5.04 17.93
C SER A 100 -17.60 -5.40 19.30
N GLY A 101 -17.44 -4.51 20.30
CA GLY A 101 -17.75 -4.81 21.69
C GLY A 101 -16.83 -5.88 22.31
N GLN A 102 -15.69 -6.18 21.68
CA GLN A 102 -14.61 -7.03 22.18
C GLN A 102 -13.28 -6.25 22.17
N ASP A 103 -12.23 -6.84 22.74
CA ASP A 103 -10.87 -6.30 22.65
C ASP A 103 -10.35 -6.50 21.22
N THR A 104 -9.99 -5.39 20.56
CA THR A 104 -9.55 -5.42 19.17
C THR A 104 -8.23 -4.71 18.95
N THR A 105 -7.60 -5.05 17.82
CA THR A 105 -6.35 -4.44 17.35
C THR A 105 -6.49 -3.95 15.93
N LEU A 106 -5.72 -2.93 15.56
CA LEU A 106 -5.72 -2.37 14.21
C LEU A 106 -4.29 -2.10 13.72
N LEU A 107 -4.00 -2.49 12.49
CA LEU A 107 -2.79 -2.08 11.75
C LEU A 107 -3.21 -1.57 10.38
N ILE A 108 -2.72 -0.39 10.00
CA ILE A 108 -2.88 0.13 8.64
C ILE A 108 -1.51 0.41 8.04
N GLN A 109 -1.30 -0.12 6.85
CA GLN A 109 -0.11 0.10 6.05
C GLN A 109 -0.46 0.93 4.82
N GLY A 110 0.24 2.05 4.65
CA GLY A 110 0.08 2.96 3.53
C GLY A 110 0.78 2.50 2.24
N PRO A 111 0.62 3.30 1.16
CA PRO A 111 0.99 2.91 -0.20
C PRO A 111 2.50 2.73 -0.43
N ASN A 112 3.35 3.26 0.44
CA ASN A 112 4.81 3.18 0.33
C ASN A 112 5.41 2.07 1.20
N ASP A 113 4.58 1.23 1.82
CA ASP A 113 4.90 0.13 2.77
C ASP A 113 5.61 0.55 4.07
N ASN A 114 6.30 1.69 4.08
CA ASN A 114 7.03 2.27 5.21
C ASN A 114 6.16 3.14 6.12
N THR A 115 4.93 3.43 5.72
CA THR A 115 3.98 4.20 6.53
C THR A 115 3.05 3.21 7.20
N VAL A 116 3.41 2.80 8.42
CA VAL A 116 2.59 1.90 9.24
C VAL A 116 2.10 2.65 10.46
N HIS A 117 0.85 2.38 10.81
CA HIS A 117 0.21 2.90 12.01
C HIS A 117 -0.51 1.77 12.71
N CYS A 118 -0.37 1.73 14.03
CA CYS A 118 -0.91 0.66 14.86
C CYS A 118 -1.78 1.29 15.95
N GLY A 119 -2.95 0.71 16.17
CA GLY A 119 -3.96 1.17 17.11
C GLY A 119 -4.46 0.04 17.96
N GLN A 120 -4.83 0.37 19.18
CA GLN A 120 -5.41 -0.51 20.18
C GLN A 120 -6.59 0.26 20.81
N ASP A 121 -7.04 -0.18 21.98
CA ASP A 121 -8.10 0.39 22.80
C ASP A 121 -8.22 1.92 22.70
N ILE A 122 -9.41 2.39 22.36
CA ILE A 122 -9.83 3.79 22.55
C ILE A 122 -9.64 4.19 24.01
N SER A 123 -9.99 3.31 24.96
CA SER A 123 -9.80 3.55 26.39
C SER A 123 -9.81 2.26 27.21
N ARG A 124 -9.44 2.33 28.50
CA ARG A 124 -9.57 1.18 29.43
C ARG A 124 -10.99 0.62 29.59
N ARG A 125 -12.02 1.35 29.14
CA ARG A 125 -13.44 0.93 29.20
C ARG A 125 -14.00 0.60 27.82
N ASP A 126 -13.23 0.88 26.78
CA ASP A 126 -13.61 0.75 25.38
C ASP A 126 -12.42 0.15 24.66
N LEU A 127 -12.43 -1.18 24.56
CA LEU A 127 -11.32 -1.98 24.06
C LEU A 127 -11.35 -2.08 22.53
N ASP A 128 -12.25 -1.34 21.89
CA ASP A 128 -12.26 -1.26 20.45
C ASP A 128 -11.05 -0.43 19.95
N ALA A 129 -10.44 -0.86 18.84
CA ALA A 129 -9.26 -0.23 18.31
C ALA A 129 -9.59 1.04 17.51
N GLU A 130 -8.82 2.10 17.73
CA GLU A 130 -8.89 3.32 16.93
C GLU A 130 -7.49 3.78 16.50
N ILE A 131 -7.42 4.31 15.28
CA ILE A 131 -6.28 5.09 14.83
C ILE A 131 -6.76 6.37 14.15
N THR A 132 -6.20 7.51 14.59
CA THR A 132 -6.33 8.79 13.90
C THR A 132 -5.03 9.18 13.22
N TYR A 133 -5.11 9.46 11.92
CA TYR A 133 -4.01 9.83 11.04
C TYR A 133 -4.13 11.28 10.65
N GLN A 134 -2.99 11.92 10.40
CA GLN A 134 -2.92 13.26 9.83
C GLN A 134 -2.07 13.24 8.56
N GLY A 135 -2.49 13.98 7.54
CA GLY A 135 -1.73 14.18 6.31
C GLY A 135 -1.47 12.90 5.50
N LEU A 136 -2.50 12.07 5.30
CA LEU A 136 -2.38 10.86 4.49
C LEU A 136 -2.29 11.24 3.01
N THR A 137 -1.39 10.59 2.29
CA THR A 137 -1.30 10.74 0.82
C THR A 137 -2.35 9.89 0.12
N ALA A 138 -2.81 10.33 -1.05
CA ALA A 138 -3.61 9.50 -1.94
C ALA A 138 -2.93 8.15 -2.20
N GLY A 139 -3.72 7.09 -2.36
CA GLY A 139 -3.21 5.76 -2.67
C GLY A 139 -3.95 4.63 -1.98
N THR A 140 -3.34 3.45 -2.05
CA THR A 140 -3.90 2.20 -1.51
C THR A 140 -3.30 1.89 -0.15
N TYR A 141 -4.18 1.67 0.81
CA TYR A 141 -3.90 1.31 2.18
C TYR A 141 -4.43 -0.11 2.42
N ARG A 142 -3.71 -0.86 3.24
CA ARG A 142 -4.11 -2.20 3.69
C ARG A 142 -4.45 -2.14 5.17
N VAL A 143 -5.59 -2.71 5.55
CA VAL A 143 -6.12 -2.67 6.91
C VAL A 143 -6.20 -4.09 7.44
N TRP A 144 -5.58 -4.35 8.59
CA TRP A 144 -5.71 -5.58 9.35
C TRP A 144 -6.34 -5.28 10.69
N SER A 145 -7.31 -6.09 11.08
CA SER A 145 -7.97 -6.02 12.38
C SER A 145 -8.08 -7.41 12.99
N LEU A 146 -8.15 -7.44 14.32
CA LEU A 146 -8.68 -8.59 15.06
C LEU A 146 -9.62 -8.15 16.14
#